data_AF-A0A1C2C264-F1
#
_entry.id   AF-A0A1C2C264-F1
#
_cell.length_a   1.000
_cell.length_b   1.000
_cell.length_c   1.000
_cell.angle_alpha   90.00
_cell.angle_beta   90.00
_cell.angle_gamma   90.00
#
_symmetry.space_group_name_H-M   'P 1'
#
loop_
_entity.id
_entity.type
_entity.pdbx_description
1 polymer ?
#
loop_
_entity_poly.entity_id
_entity_poly.type
_entity_poly.pdbx_seq_one_letter_code
_entity_poly.pdbx_strand_id
1 'polypeptide(L)' 'MNGQIKSAATITQSDFKGLSKLKDANGECFAAGEVFYDGEHVLSFGERLFAVPIRLLVPRFNIGY' A
#
# COMPACT_ATOMS: atom_id res chain seq x y z
N MET A 1 23.67 3.14 -14.23
CA MET A 1 22.24 2.75 -14.31
C MET A 1 21.55 3.40 -13.13
N ASN A 2 20.89 4.54 -13.35
CA ASN A 2 20.22 5.29 -12.27
C ASN A 2 18.88 4.63 -11.99
N GLY A 3 18.91 3.51 -11.27
CA GLY A 3 17.71 2.95 -10.69
C GLY A 3 17.15 3.98 -9.73
N GLN A 4 16.08 4.67 -10.11
CA GLN A 4 15.27 5.43 -9.18
C GLN A 4 14.62 4.42 -8.23
N ILE A 5 15.35 4.02 -7.19
CA ILE A 5 14.72 3.50 -6.00
C ILE A 5 14.08 4.73 -5.37
N LYS A 6 12.78 4.91 -5.62
CA LYS A 6 11.96 5.92 -4.95
C LYS A 6 11.81 5.49 -3.48
N SER A 7 12.88 5.55 -2.70
CA SER A 7 12.93 5.26 -1.26
C SER A 7 12.26 6.34 -0.39
N ALA A 8 11.36 7.12 -0.99
CA ALA A 8 10.48 8.05 -0.31
C ALA A 8 9.33 8.40 -1.27
N ALA A 9 8.59 7.39 -1.75
CA ALA A 9 7.38 7.68 -2.50
C ALA A 9 6.28 8.06 -1.51
N THR A 10 6.01 9.36 -1.35
CA THR A 10 4.83 9.81 -0.61
C THR A 10 3.61 9.21 -1.28
N ILE A 11 2.96 8.27 -0.61
CA ILE A 11 1.70 7.68 -1.07
C ILE A 11 0.59 8.74 -0.95
N THR A 12 -0.20 8.88 -2.02
CA THR A 12 -1.26 9.90 -2.12
C THR A 12 -2.60 9.27 -2.46
N GLN A 13 -3.69 10.04 -2.30
CA GLN A 13 -5.03 9.59 -2.71
C GLN A 13 -5.09 9.21 -4.21
N SER A 14 -4.26 9.82 -5.05
CA SER A 14 -4.24 9.56 -6.50
C SER A 14 -3.82 8.12 -6.83
N ASP A 15 -2.97 7.52 -6.00
CA ASP A 15 -2.51 6.14 -6.15
C ASP A 15 -3.66 5.12 -5.94
N PHE A 16 -4.72 5.54 -5.25
CA PHE A 16 -5.92 4.73 -5.01
C PHE A 16 -7.01 4.91 -6.07
N LYS A 17 -6.85 5.79 -7.06
CA LYS A 17 -7.93 6.13 -8.01
C LYS A 17 -8.49 4.90 -8.75
N GLY A 18 -7.63 3.98 -9.14
CA GLY A 18 -8.05 2.72 -9.79
C GLY A 18 -8.82 1.81 -8.83
N LEU A 19 -8.30 1.64 -7.60
CA LEU A 19 -8.93 0.84 -6.56
C LEU A 19 -10.27 1.43 -6.11
N SER A 20 -10.40 2.75 -6.04
CA SER A 20 -11.67 3.42 -5.75
C SER A 20 -12.73 3.08 -6.79
N LYS A 21 -12.38 3.18 -8.08
CA LYS A 21 -13.31 2.79 -9.16
C LYS A 21 -13.69 1.31 -9.09
N LEU A 22 -12.74 0.45 -8.75
CA LEU A 22 -12.99 -0.99 -8.60
C LEU A 22 -13.92 -1.25 -7.41
N LYS A 23 -13.71 -0.56 -6.28
CA LYS A 23 -14.60 -0.60 -5.12
C LYS A 23 -16.01 -0.18 -5.52
N ASP A 24 -16.16 0.97 -6.16
CA ASP A 24 -17.47 1.50 -6.54
C ASP A 24 -18.21 0.55 -7.51
N ALA A 25 -17.48 -0.12 -8.40
CA ALA A 25 -18.06 -1.09 -9.33
C ALA A 25 -18.48 -2.43 -8.67
N ASN A 26 -17.84 -2.82 -7.56
CA ASN A 26 -18.10 -4.11 -6.89
C ASN A 26 -18.93 -3.97 -5.60
N GLY A 27 -19.09 -2.75 -5.08
CA GLY A 27 -19.86 -2.45 -3.87
C GLY A 27 -19.44 -3.34 -2.69
N GLU A 28 -20.41 -4.02 -2.08
CA GLU A 28 -20.19 -4.86 -0.91
C GLU A 28 -19.26 -6.05 -1.17
N CYS A 29 -19.15 -6.53 -2.41
CA CYS A 29 -18.22 -7.61 -2.77
C CYS A 29 -16.75 -7.17 -2.75
N PHE A 30 -16.48 -5.86 -2.71
CA PHE A 30 -15.13 -5.35 -2.57
C PHE A 30 -14.67 -5.45 -1.11
N ALA A 31 -13.76 -6.38 -0.84
CA ALA A 31 -13.22 -6.59 0.50
C ALA A 31 -12.26 -5.45 0.92
N ALA A 32 -11.22 -5.20 0.13
CA ALA A 32 -10.24 -4.16 0.37
C ALA A 32 -9.38 -3.86 -0.87
N GLY A 33 -8.82 -2.65 -0.93
CA GLY A 33 -7.78 -2.26 -1.87
C GLY A 33 -6.52 -1.81 -1.14
N GLU A 34 -5.40 -2.47 -1.43
CA GLU A 34 -4.12 -2.22 -0.77
C GLU A 34 -3.08 -1.68 -1.76
N VAL A 35 -2.34 -0.65 -1.37
CA VAL A 35 -1.15 -0.17 -2.09
C VAL A 35 0.07 -0.37 -1.20
N PHE A 36 1.08 -1.09 -1.69
CA PHE A 36 2.30 -1.31 -0.93
C PHE A 36 3.26 -0.14 -1.04
N TYR A 37 3.85 0.28 0.09
CA TYR A 37 4.77 1.41 0.14
C TYR A 37 5.91 1.19 1.15
N ASP A 38 6.87 2.11 1.18
CA ASP A 38 8.13 2.02 1.94
C ASP A 38 8.09 2.60 3.36
N GLY A 39 6.94 3.08 3.84
CA GLY A 39 6.81 3.59 5.21
C GLY A 39 6.61 2.51 6.28
N GLU A 40 6.26 2.94 7.49
CA GLU A 40 6.26 2.06 8.66
C GLU A 40 4.88 1.62 9.13
N HIS A 41 3.82 2.32 8.73
CA HIS A 41 2.48 2.16 9.28
C HIS A 41 1.47 1.79 8.20
N VAL A 42 0.41 1.07 8.57
CA VAL A 42 -0.76 0.97 7.71
C VAL A 42 -1.51 2.29 7.78
N LEU A 43 -1.78 2.90 6.63
CA LEU A 43 -2.50 4.19 6.53
C LEU A 43 -3.83 3.97 5.82
N SER A 44 -4.91 4.58 6.34
CA SER A 44 -6.21 4.56 5.68
C SER A 44 -6.32 5.69 4.65
N PHE A 45 -6.82 5.36 3.46
CA PHE A 45 -7.08 6.30 2.35
C PHE A 45 -8.57 6.36 1.99
N GLY A 46 -9.42 6.05 2.97
CA GLY A 46 -10.87 5.99 2.81
C GLY A 46 -11.42 4.61 3.12
N GLU A 47 -12.71 4.44 2.87
CA GLU A 47 -13.40 3.18 3.18
C GLU A 47 -12.83 2.02 2.36
N ARG A 48 -12.31 1.00 3.08
CA ARG A 48 -11.72 -0.23 2.54
C ARG A 48 -10.49 0.01 1.63
N LEU A 49 -9.78 1.13 1.80
CA LEU A 49 -8.56 1.47 1.04
C LEU A 49 -7.39 1.75 1.98
N PHE A 50 -6.27 1.05 1.77
CA PHE A 50 -5.13 1.08 2.69
C PHE A 50 -3.78 1.18 1.98
N ALA A 51 -2.85 1.96 2.53
CA ALA A 51 -1.43 1.83 2.22
C ALA A 51 -0.79 0.86 3.22
N VAL A 52 -0.10 -0.17 2.73
CA VAL A 52 0.46 -1.24 3.56
C VAL A 52 1.99 -1.26 3.41
N PRO A 53 2.77 -1.26 4.50
CA PRO A 53 4.22 -1.34 4.40
C PRO A 53 4.71 -2.62 3.71
N ILE A 54 5.54 -2.50 2.67
CA ILE A 54 6.09 -3.64 1.91
C ILE A 54 6.92 -4.58 2.81
N ARG A 55 7.51 -4.03 3.88
CA ARG A 55 8.23 -4.79 4.91
C ARG A 55 7.39 -5.85 5.61
N LEU A 56 6.06 -5.76 5.58
CA LEU A 56 5.17 -6.78 6.15
C LEU A 56 5.07 -8.04 5.28
N LEU A 57 5.47 -7.97 4.01
CA LEU A 57 5.46 -9.11 3.09
C LEU A 57 6.69 -10.01 3.23
N VAL A 58 7.72 -9.56 3.96
CA VAL A 58 8.96 -10.30 4.15
C VAL A 58 9.07 -10.80 5.59
N PRO A 59 9.55 -12.04 5.81
CA PRO A 59 9.86 -12.52 7.14
C PRO A 59 10.87 -11.58 7.84
N ARG A 60 10.61 -11.24 9.11
CA ARG A 60 11.64 -10.60 9.93
C ARG A 60 12.77 -11.59 10.17
N PHE A 61 13.85 -11.47 9.40
CA PHE A 61 15.11 -12.11 9.73
C PHE A 61 15.70 -11.39 10.94
N ASN A 62 15.57 -12.02 12.11
CA ASN A 62 16.30 -11.61 13.30
C ASN A 62 17.70 -12.22 13.24
N ILE A 63 18.64 -11.50 12.62
CA ILE A 63 20.06 -11.82 12.72
C ILE A 63 20.58 -11.28 14.04
N GLY A 64 20.50 -12.11 15.08
CA GLY A 64 21.12 -11.81 16.36
C GLY A 64 22.64 -11.92 16.25
N TYR A 65 23.32 -10.82 16.55
CA TYR A 65 24.73 -10.78 16.95
C TYR A 65 24.80 -10.16 18.35
#